data_AF-A0A444V0R7-F1
#
_entry.id   AF-A0A444V0R7-F1
#
_cell.length_a   1.000
_cell.length_b   1.000
_cell.length_c   1.000
_cell.angle_alpha   90.00
_cell.angle_beta   90.00
_cell.angle_gamma   90.00
#
_symmetry.space_group_name_H-M   'P 1'
#
loop_
_entity.id
_entity.type
_entity.pdbx_description
1 polymer ?
#
loop_
_entity_poly.entity_id
_entity_poly.type
_entity_poly.pdbx_seq_one_letter_code
_entity_poly.pdbx_strand_id
1 'polypeptide(L)'
;MAELNPAKEGGQAEEITEMVCLESDLKEGEMREVEVGSHKVLLVRSEGGYSAVGNLCTHYGATLSKGKTGLMGRAVCECALWEGSCYRMMCRMHAVKIENSKVFVSINKKDLEKTRRVKEMGCRVAGDSSTVLIIGGGPAALVCAETLRQESYGGRIIMATKEELPPYDRTKLSKAMNVKADSILLRQLDFYQSCDIEVWLRREAVSVNTDEKMVTFQDGSVQHYDQLLIATGSRSGF
;
A
#
# COMPACT_ATOMS: atom_id res chain seq x y z
N MET A 1 -9.88 -42.67 30.74
CA MET A 1 -10.18 -43.00 29.34
C MET A 1 -11.35 -42.13 28.90
N ALA A 2 -11.04 -41.15 28.05
CA ALA A 2 -11.93 -40.27 27.26
C ALA A 2 -10.99 -39.16 26.76
N GLU A 3 -10.11 -39.50 25.81
CA GLU A 3 -10.30 -39.23 24.39
C GLU A 3 -10.15 -37.73 24.06
N LEU A 4 -8.91 -37.43 23.67
CA LEU A 4 -8.47 -36.21 23.00
C LEU A 4 -9.21 -36.09 21.67
N ASN A 5 -9.86 -34.94 21.44
CA ASN A 5 -10.35 -34.56 20.12
C ASN A 5 -9.30 -33.67 19.41
N PRO A 6 -9.12 -33.83 18.09
CA PRO A 6 -7.87 -33.53 17.41
C PRO A 6 -7.71 -32.06 17.03
N ALA A 7 -6.44 -31.68 16.87
CA ALA A 7 -5.98 -30.40 16.38
C ALA A 7 -6.58 -30.07 15.01
N LYS A 8 -7.06 -28.82 14.88
CA LYS A 8 -7.46 -28.21 13.61
C LYS A 8 -6.31 -28.28 12.61
N GLU A 9 -6.60 -28.88 11.47
CA GLU A 9 -5.74 -29.05 10.31
C GLU A 9 -5.18 -27.70 9.83
N GLY A 10 -3.86 -27.65 9.70
CA GLY A 10 -3.14 -26.54 9.10
C GLY A 10 -3.45 -26.45 7.61
N GLY A 11 -3.97 -25.32 7.17
CA GLY A 11 -4.11 -25.01 5.75
C GLY A 11 -2.74 -25.00 5.09
N GLN A 12 -2.46 -26.01 4.26
CA GLN A 12 -1.24 -26.12 3.47
C GLN A 12 -1.03 -24.86 2.63
N ALA A 13 0.13 -24.23 2.77
CA ALA A 13 0.59 -23.21 1.85
C ALA A 13 1.08 -23.93 0.58
N GLU A 14 0.42 -23.71 -0.56
CA GLU A 14 0.92 -24.16 -1.86
C GLU A 14 2.18 -23.34 -2.22
N GLU A 15 3.34 -23.92 -1.92
CA GLU A 15 4.66 -23.40 -2.31
C GLU A 15 5.04 -23.99 -3.68
N ILE A 16 5.29 -23.12 -4.66
CA ILE A 16 5.74 -23.52 -6.00
C ILE A 16 7.26 -23.35 -6.04
N THR A 17 8.00 -24.42 -6.32
CA THR A 17 9.45 -24.37 -6.49
C THR A 17 9.81 -24.77 -7.92
N GLU A 18 10.46 -23.86 -8.65
CA GLU A 18 10.93 -24.14 -10.00
C GLU A 18 12.40 -23.79 -10.18
N MET A 19 13.06 -24.53 -11.08
CA MET A 19 14.41 -24.24 -11.54
C MET A 19 14.35 -23.07 -12.52
N VAL A 20 15.06 -21.98 -12.22
CA VAL A 20 14.98 -20.75 -13.01
C VAL A 20 16.22 -20.49 -13.87
N CYS A 21 17.41 -20.87 -13.41
CA CYS A 21 18.66 -20.71 -14.17
C CYS A 21 19.80 -21.57 -13.60
N LEU A 22 20.91 -21.66 -14.33
CA LEU A 22 22.17 -22.14 -13.79
C LEU A 22 22.93 -21.01 -13.09
N GLU A 23 23.82 -21.36 -12.18
CA GLU A 23 24.67 -20.40 -11.46
C GLU A 23 25.59 -19.61 -12.42
N SER A 24 25.97 -20.22 -13.54
CA SER A 24 26.79 -19.62 -14.60
C SER A 24 26.09 -18.51 -15.38
N ASP A 25 24.76 -18.46 -15.34
CA ASP A 25 23.96 -17.64 -16.25
C ASP A 25 23.74 -16.20 -15.75
N LEU A 26 24.14 -15.91 -14.50
CA LEU A 26 23.94 -14.61 -13.88
C LEU A 26 25.22 -14.14 -13.20
N LYS A 27 25.77 -12.99 -13.63
CA LYS A 27 26.99 -12.44 -13.03
C LYS A 27 26.69 -11.64 -11.78
N GLU A 28 27.71 -11.41 -10.97
CA GLU A 28 27.62 -10.63 -9.74
C GLU A 28 27.12 -9.20 -10.05
N GLY A 29 26.06 -8.76 -9.36
CA GLY A 29 25.44 -7.45 -9.58
C GLY A 29 24.43 -7.39 -10.74
N GLU A 30 24.22 -8.50 -11.47
CA GLU A 30 23.19 -8.59 -12.50
C GLU A 30 21.83 -9.03 -11.93
N MET A 31 20.78 -8.65 -12.64
CA MET A 31 19.41 -9.04 -12.33
C MET A 31 18.72 -9.58 -13.59
N ARG A 32 17.90 -10.62 -13.43
CA ARG A 32 17.23 -11.31 -14.53
C ARG A 32 15.78 -11.58 -14.18
N GLU A 33 14.89 -11.28 -15.13
CA GLU A 33 13.49 -11.69 -15.04
C GLU A 33 13.38 -13.19 -15.33
N VAL A 34 12.76 -13.92 -14.40
CA VAL A 34 12.53 -15.35 -14.46
C VAL A 34 11.04 -15.63 -14.22
N GLU A 35 10.52 -16.65 -14.90
CA GLU A 35 9.14 -17.08 -14.72
C GLU A 35 9.12 -18.29 -13.79
N VAL A 36 8.24 -18.25 -12.79
CA VAL A 36 7.97 -19.36 -11.87
C VAL A 36 6.46 -19.58 -11.87
N GLY A 37 6.01 -20.70 -12.43
CA GLY A 37 4.61 -20.96 -12.75
C GLY A 37 4.07 -19.93 -13.75
N SER A 38 3.06 -19.14 -13.34
CA SER A 38 2.46 -18.07 -14.14
C SER A 38 2.95 -16.66 -13.78
N HIS A 39 4.00 -16.54 -12.95
CA HIS A 39 4.42 -15.25 -12.37
C HIS A 39 5.85 -14.87 -12.72
N LYS A 40 6.06 -13.57 -12.92
CA LYS A 40 7.37 -12.97 -13.21
C LYS A 40 8.04 -12.53 -11.92
N VAL A 41 9.22 -13.09 -11.66
CA VAL A 41 10.08 -12.78 -10.51
C VAL A 41 11.41 -12.24 -11.03
N LEU A 42 12.02 -11.34 -10.28
CA LEU A 42 13.34 -10.82 -10.56
C LEU A 42 14.36 -11.53 -9.66
N LEU A 43 15.26 -12.27 -10.30
CA LEU A 43 16.42 -12.88 -9.65
C LEU A 43 17.58 -11.88 -9.66
N VAL A 44 18.19 -11.64 -8.50
CA VAL A 44 19.34 -10.74 -8.34
C VAL A 44 20.48 -11.52 -7.70
N ARG A 45 21.68 -11.43 -8.28
CA ARG A 45 22.90 -11.99 -7.68
C ARG A 45 23.66 -10.89 -6.96
N SER A 46 23.86 -11.05 -5.65
CA SER A 46 24.60 -10.10 -4.82
C SER A 46 25.31 -10.77 -3.67
N GLU A 47 26.50 -10.27 -3.33
CA GLU A 47 27.39 -10.73 -2.26
C GLU A 47 27.64 -12.25 -2.34
N GLY A 48 27.72 -12.81 -3.56
CA GLY A 48 27.90 -14.25 -3.77
C GLY A 48 26.65 -15.10 -3.51
N GLY A 49 25.50 -14.50 -3.25
CA GLY A 49 24.21 -15.16 -3.06
C GLY A 49 23.17 -14.76 -4.12
N TYR A 50 22.07 -15.52 -4.15
CA TYR A 50 20.93 -15.25 -5.02
C TYR A 50 19.73 -14.82 -4.18
N SER A 51 19.08 -13.74 -4.61
CA SER A 51 17.83 -13.25 -4.01
C SER A 51 16.76 -13.14 -5.09
N ALA A 52 15.56 -13.59 -4.78
CA ALA A 52 14.40 -13.48 -5.67
C ALA A 52 13.41 -12.47 -5.09
N VAL A 53 12.98 -11.49 -5.89
CA VAL A 53 12.01 -10.46 -5.52
C VAL A 53 10.93 -10.34 -6.58
N GLY A 54 9.70 -9.96 -6.20
CA GLY A 54 8.64 -9.72 -7.19
C GLY A 54 9.06 -8.68 -8.25
N ASN A 55 8.71 -8.91 -9.51
CA ASN A 55 9.16 -8.06 -10.63
C ASN A 55 8.40 -6.72 -10.74
N LEU A 56 7.42 -6.45 -9.88
CA LEU A 56 6.67 -5.20 -9.90
C LEU A 56 7.08 -4.31 -8.73
N CYS A 57 7.40 -3.06 -9.04
CA CYS A 57 7.66 -2.03 -8.04
C CYS A 57 6.40 -1.76 -7.20
N THR A 58 6.52 -1.71 -5.87
CA THR A 58 5.38 -1.42 -4.98
C THR A 58 4.88 0.03 -5.07
N HIS A 59 5.55 0.89 -5.83
CA HIS A 59 5.15 2.27 -6.03
C HIS A 59 4.14 2.42 -7.20
N TYR A 60 4.61 2.18 -8.43
CA TYR A 60 3.83 2.35 -9.65
C TYR A 60 3.51 1.04 -10.38
N GLY A 61 3.93 -0.12 -9.85
CA GLY A 61 3.80 -1.40 -10.54
C GLY A 61 4.68 -1.52 -11.78
N ALA A 62 5.69 -0.67 -11.94
CA ALA A 62 6.64 -0.77 -13.05
C ALA A 62 7.54 -2.01 -12.90
N THR A 63 7.94 -2.59 -14.04
CA THR A 63 8.82 -3.76 -14.08
C THR A 63 10.21 -3.43 -13.56
N LEU A 64 10.66 -4.14 -12.54
CA LEU A 64 11.98 -3.96 -11.92
C LEU A 64 13.12 -4.45 -12.83
N SER A 65 12.84 -5.30 -13.83
CA SER A 65 13.81 -5.76 -14.82
C SER A 65 14.45 -4.65 -15.66
N LYS A 66 13.81 -3.48 -15.78
CA LYS A 66 14.38 -2.27 -16.42
C LYS A 66 15.11 -1.35 -15.44
N GLY A 67 15.06 -1.65 -14.15
CA GLY A 67 15.71 -0.88 -13.10
C GLY A 67 17.24 -0.98 -13.10
N LYS A 68 17.86 -0.49 -12.03
CA LYS A 68 19.28 -0.72 -11.74
C LYS A 68 19.43 -1.46 -10.43
N THR A 69 20.46 -2.29 -10.29
CA THR A 69 20.87 -2.84 -9.00
C THR A 69 21.52 -1.72 -8.18
N GLY A 70 20.96 -1.43 -7.01
CA GLY A 70 21.49 -0.47 -6.05
C GLY A 70 22.62 -1.08 -5.19
N LEU A 71 23.31 -0.24 -4.43
CA LEU A 71 24.27 -0.67 -3.41
C LEU A 71 23.61 -1.69 -2.46
N MET A 72 24.29 -2.81 -2.20
CA MET A 72 23.80 -3.99 -1.44
C MET A 72 22.84 -4.92 -2.19
N GLY A 73 22.88 -4.99 -3.54
CA GLY A 73 22.17 -6.06 -4.26
C GLY A 73 20.67 -5.90 -4.37
N ARG A 74 20.15 -4.69 -4.16
CA ARG A 74 18.71 -4.43 -4.18
C ARG A 74 18.28 -3.92 -5.54
N ALA A 75 17.23 -4.48 -6.12
CA ALA A 75 16.65 -3.95 -7.35
C ALA A 75 16.00 -2.58 -7.09
N VAL A 76 16.43 -1.56 -7.82
CA VAL A 76 15.88 -0.20 -7.78
C VAL A 76 15.13 0.04 -9.08
N CYS A 77 13.83 0.31 -8.98
CA CYS A 77 13.00 0.63 -10.13
C CYS A 77 13.46 1.93 -10.81
N GLU A 78 13.38 2.01 -12.15
CA GLU A 78 13.61 3.25 -12.90
C GLU A 78 12.73 4.43 -12.45
N CYS A 79 11.51 4.18 -11.96
CA CYS A 79 10.67 5.24 -11.39
C CYS A 79 11.34 5.99 -10.23
N ALA A 80 12.14 5.30 -9.41
CA ALA A 80 12.88 5.92 -8.32
C ALA A 80 13.99 6.85 -8.83
N LEU A 81 14.54 6.58 -10.02
CA LEU A 81 15.55 7.43 -10.67
C LEU A 81 14.93 8.71 -11.24
N TRP A 82 13.68 8.66 -11.70
CA TRP A 82 12.98 9.84 -12.25
C TRP A 82 12.42 10.76 -11.16
N GLU A 83 12.13 10.23 -9.97
CA GLU A 83 11.51 11.00 -8.89
C GLU A 83 12.48 11.37 -7.76
N GLY A 84 13.74 10.93 -7.83
CA GLY A 84 14.75 11.24 -6.81
C GLY A 84 14.46 10.67 -5.42
N SER A 85 13.50 9.76 -5.29
CA SER A 85 13.09 9.17 -4.02
C SER A 85 13.53 7.71 -3.93
N CYS A 86 14.67 7.49 -3.29
CA CYS A 86 15.13 6.16 -2.92
C CYS A 86 14.38 5.72 -1.65
N TYR A 87 13.10 5.36 -1.78
CA TYR A 87 12.38 4.77 -0.66
C TYR A 87 12.98 3.41 -0.33
N ARG A 88 13.16 3.13 0.97
CA ARG A 88 13.64 1.84 1.48
C ARG A 88 12.65 0.75 1.06
N MET A 89 12.88 0.16 -0.10
CA MET A 89 12.01 -0.83 -0.71
C MET A 89 12.21 -2.16 0.03
N MET A 90 11.36 -2.44 1.03
CA MET A 90 11.24 -3.78 1.60
C MET A 90 10.45 -4.66 0.63
N CYS A 91 11.06 -5.00 -0.52
CA CYS A 91 10.53 -6.01 -1.44
C CYS A 91 10.32 -7.33 -0.69
N ARG A 92 9.25 -8.06 -1.02
CA ARG A 92 9.10 -9.44 -0.54
C ARG A 92 10.22 -10.26 -1.16
N MET A 93 11.02 -10.90 -0.31
CA MET A 93 12.04 -11.85 -0.75
C MET A 93 11.43 -13.24 -0.78
N HIS A 94 11.67 -13.95 -1.87
CA HIS A 94 11.33 -15.36 -2.04
C HIS A 94 12.55 -16.21 -1.69
N ALA A 95 12.29 -17.42 -1.18
CA ALA A 95 13.36 -18.34 -0.82
C ALA A 95 14.06 -18.82 -2.10
N VAL A 96 15.39 -18.80 -2.09
CA VAL A 96 16.22 -19.31 -3.18
C VAL A 96 17.05 -20.46 -2.64
N LYS A 97 17.02 -21.60 -3.34
CA LYS A 97 17.84 -22.78 -3.04
C LYS A 97 18.78 -23.04 -4.21
N ILE A 98 20.00 -23.43 -3.91
CA ILE A 98 21.00 -23.78 -4.91
C ILE A 98 21.35 -25.25 -4.71
N GLU A 99 21.05 -26.07 -5.71
CA GLU A 99 21.41 -27.50 -5.71
C GLU A 99 22.09 -27.85 -7.04
N ASN A 100 23.27 -28.47 -6.98
CA ASN A 100 24.01 -28.92 -8.17
C ASN A 100 24.20 -27.82 -9.25
N SER A 101 24.60 -26.61 -8.86
CA SER A 101 24.75 -25.43 -9.74
C SER A 101 23.45 -24.97 -10.43
N LYS A 102 22.28 -25.41 -9.95
CA LYS A 102 20.95 -24.98 -10.39
C LYS A 102 20.32 -24.11 -9.32
N VAL A 103 19.77 -22.98 -9.74
CA VAL A 103 19.06 -22.03 -8.87
C VAL A 103 17.58 -22.34 -8.92
N PHE A 104 17.00 -22.63 -7.75
CA PHE A 104 15.58 -22.88 -7.55
C PHE A 104 14.96 -21.73 -6.77
N VAL A 105 13.81 -21.25 -7.21
CA VAL A 105 13.06 -20.18 -6.53
C VAL A 105 11.76 -20.78 -6.03
N SER A 106 11.52 -20.63 -4.73
CA SER A 106 10.29 -21.06 -4.05
C SER A 106 9.40 -19.86 -3.76
N ILE A 107 8.16 -19.90 -4.25
CA ILE A 107 7.19 -18.82 -4.10
C ILE A 107 5.94 -19.32 -3.40
N ASN A 108 5.49 -18.56 -2.40
CA ASN A 108 4.19 -18.77 -1.79
C ASN A 108 3.10 -18.04 -2.60
N LYS A 109 2.13 -18.81 -3.10
CA LYS A 109 1.02 -18.31 -3.92
C LYS A 109 0.20 -17.21 -3.22
N LYS A 110 0.07 -17.25 -1.88
CA LYS A 110 -0.65 -16.23 -1.08
C LYS A 110 0.04 -14.86 -1.06
N ASP A 111 1.35 -14.83 -1.29
CA ASP A 111 2.14 -13.59 -1.28
C ASP A 111 2.15 -12.87 -2.62
N LEU A 112 1.73 -13.55 -3.69
CA LEU A 112 1.74 -13.07 -5.07
C LEU A 112 0.50 -12.24 -5.44
N GLU A 113 -0.66 -12.57 -4.89
CA GLU A 113 -1.91 -11.83 -5.17
C GLU A 113 -1.92 -10.45 -4.47
N LYS A 114 -1.19 -10.31 -3.37
CA LYS A 114 -1.09 -9.05 -2.60
C LYS A 114 0.07 -8.20 -3.11
N THR A 115 -0.12 -7.58 -4.28
CA THR A 115 0.79 -6.55 -4.86
C THR A 115 1.03 -5.36 -3.92
N ARG A 116 0.16 -5.17 -2.93
CA ARG A 116 0.26 -4.12 -1.91
C ARG A 116 0.15 -4.74 -0.51
N ARG A 117 1.08 -4.38 0.39
CA ARG A 117 0.92 -4.65 1.83
C ARG A 117 -0.21 -3.75 2.33
N VAL A 118 -1.43 -4.24 2.29
CA VAL A 118 -2.54 -3.65 3.02
C VAL A 118 -2.70 -4.52 4.26
N LYS A 119 -2.41 -3.95 5.44
CA LYS A 119 -2.77 -4.58 6.71
C LYS A 119 -4.29 -4.86 6.68
N GLU A 120 -4.74 -5.90 7.35
CA GLU A 120 -6.18 -6.13 7.48
C GLU A 120 -6.84 -4.89 8.09
N MET A 121 -7.95 -4.47 7.49
CA MET A 121 -8.71 -3.32 7.94
C MET A 121 -9.77 -3.82 8.91
N GLY A 122 -9.85 -3.21 10.08
CA GLY A 122 -10.99 -3.36 10.98
C GLY A 122 -12.26 -2.77 10.36
N CYS A 123 -13.40 -3.13 10.94
CA CYS A 123 -14.70 -2.56 10.62
C CYS A 123 -15.24 -1.78 11.82
N ARG A 124 -16.34 -1.04 11.61
CA ARG A 124 -17.02 -0.35 12.71
C ARG A 124 -17.54 -1.36 13.73
N VAL A 125 -17.32 -1.09 15.02
CA VAL A 125 -17.83 -1.90 16.13
C VAL A 125 -19.20 -1.37 16.56
N ALA A 126 -20.20 -2.26 16.61
CA ALA A 126 -21.52 -1.90 17.10
C ALA A 126 -21.45 -1.44 18.57
N GLY A 127 -21.93 -0.23 18.85
CA GLY A 127 -21.91 0.36 20.20
C GLY A 127 -20.80 1.39 20.45
N ASP A 128 -19.82 1.51 19.55
CA ASP A 128 -18.85 2.61 19.61
C ASP A 128 -19.41 3.86 18.92
N SER A 129 -19.75 4.87 19.74
CA SER A 129 -20.23 6.18 19.28
C SER A 129 -19.10 7.19 19.07
N SER A 130 -17.84 6.84 19.34
CA SER A 130 -16.73 7.75 19.15
C SER A 130 -16.58 8.13 17.67
N THR A 131 -16.34 9.41 17.42
CA THR A 131 -16.19 9.96 16.07
C THR A 131 -14.82 10.62 15.92
N VAL A 132 -14.04 10.14 14.97
CA VAL A 132 -12.85 10.83 14.47
C VAL A 132 -13.23 11.62 13.23
N LEU A 133 -13.06 12.94 13.31
CA LEU A 133 -13.24 13.85 12.19
C LEU A 133 -11.88 14.22 11.60
N ILE A 134 -11.71 14.01 10.29
CA ILE A 134 -10.50 14.31 9.53
C ILE A 134 -10.85 15.41 8.53
N ILE A 135 -10.22 16.58 8.67
CA ILE A 135 -10.43 17.72 7.77
C ILE A 135 -9.32 17.72 6.71
N GLY A 136 -9.71 17.47 5.46
CA GLY A 136 -8.82 17.43 4.29
C GLY A 136 -9.00 16.14 3.48
N GLY A 137 -8.82 16.23 2.17
CA GLY A 137 -8.90 15.11 1.22
C GLY A 137 -7.55 14.77 0.58
N GLY A 138 -6.45 14.87 1.35
CA GLY A 138 -5.09 14.63 0.87
C GLY A 138 -4.52 13.25 1.25
N PRO A 139 -3.27 12.95 0.87
CA PRO A 139 -2.59 11.70 1.25
C PRO A 139 -2.46 11.55 2.78
N ALA A 140 -2.27 12.66 3.52
CA ALA A 140 -2.23 12.63 4.99
C ALA A 140 -3.56 12.16 5.60
N ALA A 141 -4.68 12.67 5.10
CA ALA A 141 -6.01 12.27 5.55
C ALA A 141 -6.29 10.79 5.24
N LEU A 142 -5.95 10.34 4.03
CA LEU A 142 -6.08 8.95 3.64
C LEU A 142 -5.28 8.01 4.54
N VAL A 143 -3.99 8.31 4.76
CA VAL A 143 -3.13 7.47 5.60
C VAL A 143 -3.66 7.41 7.03
N CYS A 144 -4.17 8.51 7.58
CA CYS A 144 -4.79 8.50 8.89
C CYS A 144 -6.02 7.58 8.93
N ALA A 145 -6.96 7.75 8.00
CA ALA A 145 -8.18 6.93 7.97
C ALA A 145 -7.87 5.44 7.79
N GLU A 146 -6.92 5.10 6.90
CA GLU A 146 -6.43 3.73 6.74
C GLU A 146 -5.79 3.21 8.03
N THR A 147 -4.90 3.98 8.65
CA THR A 147 -4.20 3.55 9.87
C THR A 147 -5.18 3.30 11.02
N LEU A 148 -6.19 4.16 11.20
CA LEU A 148 -7.23 3.96 12.20
C LEU A 148 -7.93 2.60 12.02
N ARG A 149 -8.30 2.25 10.78
CA ARG A 149 -8.89 0.94 10.50
C ARG A 149 -7.90 -0.19 10.67
N GLN A 150 -6.64 -0.03 10.27
CA GLN A 150 -5.59 -1.04 10.45
C GLN A 150 -5.30 -1.34 11.93
N GLU A 151 -5.42 -0.33 12.80
CA GLU A 151 -5.26 -0.47 14.24
C GLU A 151 -6.60 -0.79 14.94
N SER A 152 -7.60 -1.27 14.17
CA SER A 152 -8.90 -1.74 14.66
C SER A 152 -9.72 -0.70 15.43
N TYR A 153 -9.62 0.58 15.05
CA TYR A 153 -10.50 1.61 15.57
C TYR A 153 -11.96 1.28 15.22
N GLY A 154 -12.81 1.13 16.24
CA GLY A 154 -14.21 0.71 16.10
C GLY A 154 -15.20 1.85 15.86
N GLY A 155 -14.78 3.09 16.09
CA GLY A 155 -15.65 4.27 15.98
C GLY A 155 -15.94 4.72 14.54
N ARG A 156 -16.71 5.79 14.43
CA ARG A 156 -17.05 6.46 13.17
C ARG A 156 -15.86 7.27 12.68
N ILE A 157 -15.49 7.12 11.40
CA ILE A 157 -14.44 7.93 10.76
C ILE A 157 -15.09 8.77 9.67
N ILE A 158 -14.93 10.09 9.78
CA ILE A 158 -15.43 11.04 8.80
C ILE A 158 -14.25 11.80 8.22
N MET A 159 -14.08 11.75 6.90
CA MET A 159 -13.14 12.55 6.15
C MET A 159 -13.90 13.63 5.38
N ALA A 160 -13.81 14.88 5.82
CA ALA A 160 -14.45 16.01 5.17
C ALA A 160 -13.45 16.80 4.33
N THR A 161 -13.77 17.03 3.06
CA THR A 161 -12.92 17.77 2.12
C THR A 161 -13.74 18.77 1.32
N LYS A 162 -13.14 19.93 1.05
CA LYS A 162 -13.73 20.93 0.14
C LYS A 162 -13.70 20.52 -1.33
N GLU A 163 -12.85 19.55 -1.66
CA GLU A 163 -12.68 19.05 -3.03
C GLU A 163 -13.91 18.23 -3.49
N GLU A 164 -14.09 18.14 -4.80
CA GLU A 164 -15.16 17.32 -5.40
C GLU A 164 -14.79 15.85 -5.58
N LEU A 165 -13.50 15.52 -5.42
CA LEU A 165 -12.96 14.18 -5.61
C LEU A 165 -12.47 13.61 -4.26
N PRO A 166 -12.58 12.28 -4.06
CA PRO A 166 -11.93 11.62 -2.94
C PRO A 166 -10.40 11.75 -3.05
N PRO A 167 -9.64 11.42 -1.99
CA PRO A 167 -8.19 11.54 -1.98
C PRO A 167 -7.50 11.03 -3.25
N TYR A 168 -6.75 11.92 -3.88
CA TYR A 168 -6.08 11.68 -5.16
C TYR A 168 -4.62 12.15 -5.12
N ASP A 169 -3.83 11.59 -6.03
CA ASP A 169 -2.41 11.87 -6.16
C ASP A 169 -2.18 13.17 -6.93
N ARG A 170 -1.98 14.25 -6.17
CA ARG A 170 -1.67 15.58 -6.71
C ARG A 170 -0.35 15.62 -7.48
N THR A 171 0.59 14.70 -7.24
CA THR A 171 1.90 14.69 -7.93
C THR A 171 1.78 14.27 -9.40
N LYS A 172 0.72 13.54 -9.75
CA LYS A 172 0.43 13.18 -11.15
C LYS A 172 -0.04 14.37 -11.97
N LEU A 173 -0.65 15.37 -11.34
CA LEU A 173 -1.20 16.54 -12.04
C LEU A 173 -0.13 17.43 -12.67
N SER A 174 1.08 17.48 -12.10
CA SER A 174 2.19 18.25 -12.68
C SER A 174 2.96 17.50 -13.77
N LYS A 175 2.72 16.18 -13.92
CA LYS A 175 3.47 15.30 -14.83
C LYS A 175 2.68 14.86 -16.06
N ALA A 176 1.36 14.99 -16.04
CA ALA A 176 0.50 14.66 -17.17
C ALA A 176 -0.65 15.68 -17.27
N MET A 177 -0.77 16.32 -18.44
CA MET A 177 -1.75 17.41 -18.64
C MET A 177 -3.18 16.93 -18.95
N ASN A 178 -3.39 15.63 -19.18
CA ASN A 178 -4.71 15.09 -19.55
C ASN A 178 -5.01 13.79 -18.81
N VAL A 179 -5.11 13.86 -17.48
CA VAL A 179 -5.35 12.70 -16.64
C VAL A 179 -6.84 12.55 -16.33
N LYS A 180 -7.38 11.34 -16.51
CA LYS A 180 -8.74 11.02 -16.08
C LYS A 180 -8.82 11.04 -14.56
N ALA A 181 -9.91 11.54 -13.98
CA ALA A 181 -10.09 11.63 -12.53
C ALA A 181 -9.89 10.28 -11.83
N ASP A 182 -10.39 9.18 -12.42
CA ASP A 182 -10.30 7.85 -11.82
C ASP A 182 -8.86 7.30 -11.74
N SER A 183 -7.95 7.73 -12.63
CA SER A 183 -6.57 7.22 -12.66
C SER A 183 -5.61 7.97 -11.73
N ILE A 184 -6.08 9.08 -11.13
CA ILE A 184 -5.34 9.80 -10.08
C ILE A 184 -5.83 9.48 -8.68
N LEU A 185 -6.98 8.83 -8.51
CA LEU A 185 -7.48 8.48 -7.17
C LEU A 185 -6.49 7.57 -6.43
N LEU A 186 -6.24 7.86 -5.16
CA LEU A 186 -5.39 7.03 -4.30
C LEU A 186 -6.10 5.74 -3.85
N ARG A 187 -7.44 5.79 -3.80
CA ARG A 187 -8.37 4.68 -3.60
C ARG A 187 -9.68 4.97 -4.34
N GLN A 188 -10.30 3.90 -4.85
CA GLN A 188 -11.65 3.96 -5.42
C GLN A 188 -12.69 4.16 -4.31
N LEU A 189 -13.88 4.65 -4.67
CA LEU A 189 -14.92 4.98 -3.69
C LEU A 189 -15.36 3.75 -2.85
N ASP A 190 -15.46 2.59 -3.50
CA ASP A 190 -15.83 1.31 -2.89
C ASP A 190 -14.87 0.88 -1.77
N PHE A 191 -13.61 1.32 -1.80
CA PHE A 191 -12.66 1.06 -0.73
C PHE A 191 -13.08 1.74 0.58
N TYR A 192 -13.54 2.98 0.50
CA TYR A 192 -13.95 3.71 1.70
C TYR A 192 -15.23 3.10 2.28
N GLN A 193 -16.17 2.71 1.43
CA GLN A 193 -17.40 2.03 1.84
C GLN A 193 -17.10 0.68 2.50
N SER A 194 -16.22 -0.13 1.92
CA SER A 194 -15.85 -1.44 2.50
C SER A 194 -15.08 -1.34 3.81
N CYS A 195 -14.47 -0.19 4.11
CA CYS A 195 -13.76 0.09 5.36
C CYS A 195 -14.56 0.94 6.35
N ASP A 196 -15.86 1.18 6.13
CA ASP A 196 -16.70 2.07 6.93
C ASP A 196 -16.09 3.49 7.13
N ILE A 197 -15.46 4.04 6.09
CA ILE A 197 -14.91 5.40 6.10
C ILE A 197 -15.86 6.31 5.32
N GLU A 198 -16.39 7.32 6.00
CA GLU A 198 -17.25 8.31 5.35
C GLU A 198 -16.38 9.39 4.68
N VAL A 199 -16.59 9.62 3.38
CA VAL A 199 -15.92 10.69 2.64
C VAL A 199 -16.94 11.76 2.28
N TRP A 200 -16.89 12.90 2.96
CA TRP A 200 -17.76 14.02 2.72
C TRP A 200 -17.09 15.02 1.77
N LEU A 201 -17.52 14.99 0.51
CA LEU A 201 -17.03 15.86 -0.56
C LEU A 201 -17.75 17.21 -0.53
N ARG A 202 -17.11 18.25 -1.09
CA ARG A 202 -17.63 19.64 -1.10
C ARG A 202 -18.05 20.14 0.29
N ARG A 203 -17.35 19.69 1.34
CA ARG A 203 -17.51 20.12 2.74
C ARG A 203 -16.27 20.88 3.19
N GLU A 204 -16.30 22.19 3.00
CA GLU A 204 -15.26 23.08 3.53
C GLU A 204 -15.54 23.39 5.00
N ALA A 205 -14.62 23.01 5.88
CA ALA A 205 -14.64 23.43 7.28
C ALA A 205 -14.17 24.88 7.39
N VAL A 206 -14.98 25.73 8.03
CA VAL A 206 -14.72 27.18 8.15
C VAL A 206 -14.34 27.61 9.57
N SER A 207 -14.76 26.85 10.59
CA SER A 207 -14.34 27.10 11.97
C SER A 207 -14.30 25.81 12.79
N VAL A 208 -13.47 25.84 13.83
CA VAL A 208 -13.34 24.76 14.82
C VAL A 208 -13.56 25.37 16.20
N ASN A 209 -14.51 24.84 16.95
CA ASN A 209 -14.66 25.11 18.37
C ASN A 209 -14.07 23.93 19.15
N THR A 210 -12.97 24.17 19.88
CA THR A 210 -12.29 23.13 20.67
C THR A 210 -12.96 22.88 22.02
N ASP A 211 -13.67 23.87 22.56
CA ASP A 211 -14.35 23.76 23.85
C ASP A 211 -15.61 22.89 23.73
N GLU A 212 -16.38 23.11 22.67
CA GLU A 212 -17.59 22.34 22.34
C GLU A 212 -17.30 21.10 21.47
N LYS A 213 -16.03 20.90 21.11
CA LYS A 213 -15.54 19.85 20.19
C LYS A 213 -16.39 19.71 18.93
N MET A 214 -16.53 20.81 18.18
CA MET A 214 -17.30 20.84 16.95
C MET A 214 -16.59 21.59 15.83
N VAL A 215 -16.91 21.20 14.59
CA VAL A 215 -16.48 21.87 13.37
C VAL A 215 -17.71 22.40 12.66
N THR A 216 -17.65 23.66 12.23
CA THR A 216 -18.67 24.29 11.40
C THR A 216 -18.20 24.29 9.95
N PHE A 217 -19.09 23.90 9.05
CA PHE A 217 -18.86 23.89 7.61
C PHE A 217 -19.44 25.14 6.93
N GLN A 218 -19.00 25.40 5.70
CA GLN A 218 -19.38 26.58 4.93
C GLN A 218 -20.90 26.69 4.70
N ASP A 219 -21.62 25.58 4.66
CA ASP A 219 -23.08 25.55 4.52
C ASP A 219 -23.83 25.79 5.85
N GLY A 220 -23.12 26.08 6.93
CA GLY A 220 -23.66 26.29 8.27
C GLY A 220 -23.92 25.00 9.05
N SER A 221 -23.70 23.82 8.44
CA SER A 221 -23.80 22.55 9.16
C SER A 221 -22.67 22.40 10.19
N VAL A 222 -22.95 21.63 11.24
CA VAL A 222 -22.03 21.41 12.37
C VAL A 222 -21.82 19.91 12.58
N GLN A 223 -20.58 19.49 12.82
CA GLN A 223 -20.24 18.12 13.21
C GLN A 223 -19.42 18.12 14.51
N HIS A 224 -19.95 17.44 15.53
CA HIS A 224 -19.20 17.16 16.76
C HIS A 224 -18.18 16.04 16.54
N TYR A 225 -17.09 16.07 17.28
CA TYR A 225 -16.04 15.05 17.21
C TYR A 225 -15.51 14.69 18.59
N ASP A 226 -15.01 13.47 18.73
CA ASP A 226 -14.23 13.07 19.90
C ASP A 226 -12.75 13.37 19.69
N GLN A 227 -12.30 13.17 18.44
CA GLN A 227 -10.94 13.45 17.98
C GLN A 227 -10.99 14.16 16.63
N LEU A 228 -10.11 15.15 16.44
CA LEU A 228 -10.00 15.94 15.22
C LEU A 228 -8.60 15.85 14.65
N LEU A 229 -8.49 15.52 13.37
CA LEU A 229 -7.26 15.67 12.59
C LEU A 229 -7.43 16.79 11.57
N ILE A 230 -6.51 17.76 11.58
CA ILE A 230 -6.41 18.79 10.55
C ILE A 230 -5.33 18.39 9.55
N ALA A 231 -5.76 18.00 8.35
CA ALA A 231 -4.92 17.53 7.25
C ALA A 231 -5.23 18.31 5.95
N THR A 232 -5.46 19.61 6.05
CA THR A 232 -5.87 20.50 4.95
C THR A 232 -4.78 20.74 3.90
N GLY A 233 -3.54 20.33 4.18
CA GLY A 233 -2.41 20.57 3.30
C GLY A 233 -2.13 22.07 3.12
N SER A 234 -1.70 22.44 1.91
CA SER A 234 -1.29 23.81 1.58
C SER A 234 -2.15 24.36 0.44
N ARG A 235 -2.27 25.69 0.41
CA ARG A 235 -2.83 26.46 -0.70
C ARG A 235 -1.75 27.40 -1.23
N SER A 236 -1.62 27.54 -2.54
CA SER A 236 -0.79 28.60 -3.12
C SER A 236 -1.46 29.95 -2.87
N GLY A 237 -0.76 30.86 -2.21
CA GLY A 237 -1.17 32.26 -2.11
C GLY A 237 -0.69 33.00 -3.35
N PHE A 238 -1.56 33.19 -4.32
CA PHE A 238 -1.41 34.17 -5.39
C PHE A 238 -2.68 35.00 -5.45
#